data_AF-A0A7C6QA24-F1
#
_entry.id   AF-A0A7C6QA24-F1
#
_cell.length_a   1.000
_cell.length_b   1.000
_cell.length_c   1.000
_cell.angle_alpha   90.00
_cell.angle_beta   90.00
_cell.angle_gamma   90.00
#
_symmetry.space_group_name_H-M   'P 1'
#
loop_
_entity.id
_entity.type
_entity.pdbx_description
1 polymer ?
#
loop_
_entity_poly.entity_id
_entity_poly.type
_entity_poly.pdbx_seq_one_letter_code
_entity_poly.pdbx_strand_id
1 'polypeptide(L)'
;MSEIVPVVMAALVLSFIQVNLRSSYPEFAAVLAALFTVIVLLRVLSPMREVIAVFHQLGRGAGVSVSYFDILLRTLAAAYITAFASQICKDAGEEGLAMGVELAGKLVVMIIALPIIVGVVESLVNLLP
;
A
#
# COMPACT_ATOMS: atom_id res chain seq x y z
N MET A 1 11.77 14.17 2.85
CA MET A 1 13.08 13.50 2.71
C MET A 1 13.61 12.98 4.05
N SER A 2 13.49 13.74 5.14
CA SER A 2 13.93 13.32 6.49
C SER A 2 13.27 12.03 7.00
N GLU A 3 12.05 11.69 6.58
CA GLU A 3 11.37 10.48 7.06
C GLU A 3 11.80 9.18 6.37
N ILE A 4 12.30 9.24 5.12
CA ILE A 4 12.66 8.05 4.34
C ILE A 4 14.09 7.61 4.60
N VAL A 5 14.99 8.55 4.92
CA VAL A 5 16.40 8.27 5.20
C VAL A 5 16.56 7.29 6.38
N PRO A 6 15.89 7.47 7.54
CA PRO A 6 15.95 6.52 8.65
C PRO A 6 15.44 5.13 8.27
N VAL A 7 14.38 5.06 7.46
CA VAL A 7 13.82 3.79 6.99
C VAL A 7 14.82 3.03 6.13
N VAL A 8 15.45 3.71 5.17
CA VAL A 8 16.45 3.12 4.28
C VAL A 8 17.70 2.70 5.06
N MET A 9 18.18 3.53 5.98
CA MET A 9 19.34 3.19 6.81
C MET A 9 19.06 2.00 7.73
N ALA A 10 17.88 1.96 8.36
CA ALA A 10 17.47 0.82 9.16
C ALA A 10 17.33 -0.45 8.31
N ALA A 11 16.78 -0.36 7.09
CA ALA A 11 16.69 -1.49 6.17
C ALA A 11 18.06 -2.07 5.82
N LEU A 12 19.04 -1.21 5.53
CA LEU A 12 20.41 -1.64 5.23
C LEU A 12 21.04 -2.37 6.42
N VAL A 13 20.98 -1.80 7.63
CA VAL A 13 21.52 -2.43 8.84
C VAL A 13 20.82 -3.76 9.11
N LEU A 14 19.49 -3.79 8.99
CA LEU A 14 18.70 -5.01 9.20
C LEU A 14 19.02 -6.08 8.16
N SER A 15 19.36 -5.70 6.92
CA SER A 15 19.80 -6.62 5.87
C SER A 15 21.11 -7.34 6.23
N PHE A 16 22.10 -6.64 6.79
CA PHE A 16 23.33 -7.29 7.27
C PHE A 16 23.06 -8.27 8.42
N ILE A 17 22.16 -7.91 9.33
CA ILE A 17 21.74 -8.78 10.44
C ILE A 17 21.01 -10.01 9.89
N GLN A 18 20.08 -9.81 8.96
CA GLN A 18 19.31 -10.87 8.29
C GLN A 18 20.20 -11.92 7.64
N VAL A 19 21.26 -11.52 6.93
CA VAL A 19 22.16 -12.46 6.25
C VAL A 19 22.83 -13.42 7.25
N ASN A 20 23.30 -12.89 8.38
CA ASN A 20 23.90 -13.72 9.43
C ASN A 20 22.84 -14.57 10.14
N LEU A 21 21.68 -13.98 10.45
CA LEU A 21 20.63 -14.64 11.21
C LEU A 21 19.95 -15.77 10.42
N ARG A 22 19.77 -15.62 9.11
CA ARG A 22 19.23 -16.70 8.25
C ARG A 22 20.10 -17.96 8.26
N SER A 23 21.42 -17.81 8.44
CA SER A 23 22.34 -18.96 8.46
C SER A 23 22.29 -19.75 9.76
N SER A 24 21.94 -19.11 10.89
CA SER A 24 21.95 -19.75 12.21
C SER A 24 20.54 -20.01 12.76
N TYR A 25 19.60 -19.12 12.49
CA TYR A 25 18.26 -19.07 13.09
C TYR A 25 17.23 -18.51 12.08
N PRO A 26 16.82 -19.30 11.06
CA PRO A 26 15.98 -18.82 9.97
C PRO A 26 14.60 -18.33 10.42
N GLU A 27 14.01 -18.97 11.44
CA GLU A 27 12.73 -18.60 12.04
C GLU A 27 12.74 -17.22 12.71
N PHE A 28 13.82 -16.86 13.41
CA PHE A 28 13.98 -15.51 13.98
C PHE A 28 14.26 -14.45 12.90
N ALA A 29 14.93 -14.82 11.82
CA ALA A 29 15.15 -13.92 10.69
C ALA A 29 13.83 -13.53 10.00
N ALA A 30 12.90 -14.47 9.83
CA ALA A 30 11.57 -14.20 9.28
C ALA A 30 10.75 -13.26 10.17
N VAL A 31 10.73 -13.51 11.50
CA VAL A 31 10.03 -12.65 12.47
C VAL A 31 10.61 -11.23 12.46
N LEU A 32 11.93 -11.09 12.40
CA LEU A 32 12.59 -9.78 12.33
C LEU A 32 12.26 -9.03 11.04
N ALA A 33 12.17 -9.73 9.90
CA ALA A 33 11.71 -9.17 8.63
C ALA A 33 10.28 -8.62 8.76
N ALA A 34 9.38 -9.45 9.28
CA ALA A 34 7.97 -9.08 9.45
C ALA A 34 7.81 -7.84 10.35
N LEU A 35 8.53 -7.80 11.49
CA LEU A 35 8.53 -6.66 12.40
C LEU A 35 9.03 -5.37 11.73
N PHE A 36 10.15 -5.45 11.01
CA PHE A 36 10.67 -4.31 10.27
C PHE A 36 9.65 -3.79 9.26
N THR A 37 9.04 -4.68 8.48
CA THR A 37 8.02 -4.34 7.49
C THR A 37 6.78 -3.67 8.12
N VAL A 38 6.30 -4.18 9.26
CA VAL A 38 5.18 -3.56 10.00
C VAL A 38 5.53 -2.16 10.49
N ILE A 39 6.74 -1.95 11.02
CA ILE A 39 7.20 -0.63 11.49
C ILE A 39 7.27 0.37 10.33
N VAL A 40 7.81 -0.05 9.18
CA VAL A 40 7.89 0.80 7.99
C VAL A 40 6.50 1.18 7.50
N LEU A 41 5.57 0.22 7.45
CA LEU A 41 4.18 0.47 7.08
C LEU A 41 3.56 1.55 7.97
N LEU A 42 3.65 1.40 9.29
CA LEU A 42 3.09 2.35 10.25
C LEU A 42 3.69 3.76 10.10
N ARG A 43 4.97 3.88 9.73
CA ARG A 43 5.61 5.18 9.44
C ARG A 43 5.04 5.84 8.21
N VAL A 44 4.76 5.08 7.14
CA VAL A 44 4.21 5.61 5.88
C VAL A 44 2.75 6.08 6.03
N LEU A 45 2.00 5.53 6.98
CA LEU A 45 0.61 5.96 7.24
C LEU A 45 0.51 7.42 7.72
N SER A 46 1.54 7.94 8.40
CA SER A 46 1.54 9.32 8.92
C SER A 46 1.47 10.39 7.80
N PRO A 47 2.42 10.43 6.84
CA PRO A 47 2.36 11.40 5.74
C PRO A 47 1.16 11.19 4.81
N MET A 48 0.64 9.97 4.69
CA MET A 48 -0.61 9.72 3.94
C MET A 48 -1.77 10.56 4.47
N ARG A 49 -1.87 10.79 5.79
CA ARG A 49 -2.95 11.59 6.37
C ARG A 49 -2.91 13.06 5.94
N GLU A 50 -1.72 13.64 5.82
CA GLU A 50 -1.56 15.03 5.34
C GLU A 50 -1.95 15.14 3.87
N VAL A 51 -1.53 14.17 3.05
CA VAL A 51 -1.89 14.10 1.63
C VAL A 51 -3.41 14.00 1.46
N ILE A 52 -4.08 13.16 2.26
CA ILE A 52 -5.54 13.03 2.28
C ILE A 52 -6.22 14.37 2.61
N ALA A 53 -5.71 15.09 3.61
CA ALA A 53 -6.27 16.37 4.01
C ALA A 53 -6.16 17.43 2.90
N VAL A 54 -5.02 17.48 2.20
CA VAL A 54 -4.80 18.37 1.05
C VAL A 54 -5.76 18.03 -0.09
N PHE A 55 -5.90 16.75 -0.42
CA PHE A 55 -6.83 16.32 -1.46
C PHE A 55 -8.29 16.66 -1.12
N HIS A 56 -8.69 16.51 0.14
CA HIS A 56 -10.03 16.89 0.57
C HIS A 56 -10.27 18.42 0.46
N GLN A 57 -9.24 19.24 0.69
CA GLN A 57 -9.33 20.69 0.47
C GLN A 57 -9.44 21.05 -1.01
N LEU A 58 -8.64 20.41 -1.87
CA LEU A 58 -8.68 20.60 -3.33
C LEU A 58 -10.03 20.19 -3.91
N GLY A 59 -10.59 19.06 -3.48
CA GLY A 59 -11.90 18.58 -3.93
C GLY A 59 -13.03 19.58 -3.64
N ARG A 60 -13.02 20.20 -2.44
CA ARG A 60 -14.00 21.26 -2.11
C ARG A 60 -13.85 22.50 -2.98
N GLY A 61 -12.63 22.87 -3.36
CA GLY A 61 -12.37 24.05 -4.19
C GLY A 61 -12.67 23.86 -5.67
N ALA A 62 -12.59 22.62 -6.18
CA ALA A 62 -12.75 22.29 -7.60
C ALA A 62 -14.15 21.76 -7.97
N GLY A 63 -15.08 21.63 -7.02
CA GLY A 63 -16.41 21.05 -7.26
C GLY A 63 -16.38 19.55 -7.55
N VAL A 64 -15.25 18.87 -7.31
CA VAL A 64 -15.11 17.42 -7.45
C VAL A 64 -15.77 16.76 -6.24
N SER A 65 -16.64 15.78 -6.47
CA SER A 65 -17.29 15.08 -5.37
C SER A 65 -16.22 14.40 -4.50
N VAL A 66 -16.33 14.60 -3.17
CA VAL A 66 -15.44 14.00 -2.16
C VAL A 66 -15.36 12.47 -2.32
N SER A 67 -16.37 11.86 -2.94
CA SER A 67 -16.49 10.44 -3.25
C SER A 67 -15.35 9.90 -4.13
N TYR A 68 -14.90 10.63 -5.17
CA TYR A 68 -13.84 10.12 -6.05
C TYR A 68 -12.49 10.02 -5.34
N PHE A 69 -12.18 10.99 -4.48
CA PHE A 69 -10.97 10.94 -3.66
C PHE A 69 -11.01 9.79 -2.65
N ASP A 70 -12.16 9.51 -2.04
CA ASP A 70 -12.31 8.36 -1.15
C ASP A 70 -12.03 7.04 -1.87
N ILE A 71 -12.52 6.87 -3.10
CA ILE A 71 -12.28 5.66 -3.91
C ILE A 71 -10.78 5.53 -4.24
N LEU A 72 -10.12 6.62 -4.65
CA LEU A 72 -8.68 6.63 -4.92
C LEU A 72 -7.86 6.23 -3.69
N LEU A 73 -8.19 6.77 -2.52
CA LEU A 73 -7.51 6.45 -1.27
C LEU A 73 -7.74 5.01 -0.83
N ARG A 74 -8.97 4.50 -0.93
CA ARG A 74 -9.29 3.08 -0.66
C ARG A 74 -8.52 2.15 -1.59
N THR A 75 -8.37 2.53 -2.86
CA THR A 75 -7.61 1.76 -3.85
C THR A 75 -6.12 1.70 -3.47
N LEU A 76 -5.52 2.84 -3.13
CA LEU A 76 -4.12 2.92 -2.69
C LEU A 76 -3.91 2.11 -1.40
N ALA A 77 -4.81 2.24 -0.43
CA ALA A 77 -4.73 1.49 0.83
C ALA A 77 -4.74 -0.02 0.58
N ALA A 78 -5.68 -0.52 -0.24
CA ALA A 78 -5.75 -1.93 -0.60
C ALA A 78 -4.49 -2.41 -1.33
N ALA A 79 -3.98 -1.62 -2.28
CA ALA A 79 -2.77 -1.95 -3.04
C ALA A 79 -1.53 -2.04 -2.14
N TYR A 80 -1.33 -1.09 -1.23
CA TYR A 80 -0.21 -1.15 -0.30
C TYR A 80 -0.34 -2.32 0.66
N ILE A 81 -1.49 -2.48 1.33
CA ILE A 81 -1.68 -3.56 2.32
C ILE A 81 -1.42 -4.94 1.67
N THR A 82 -1.94 -5.16 0.46
CA THR A 82 -1.76 -6.44 -0.24
C THR A 82 -0.32 -6.65 -0.71
N ALA A 83 0.37 -5.62 -1.21
CA ALA A 83 1.78 -5.69 -1.56
C ALA A 83 2.65 -6.04 -0.34
N PHE A 84 2.38 -5.40 0.80
CA PHE A 84 3.10 -5.67 2.05
C PHE A 84 2.84 -7.07 2.58
N ALA A 85 1.58 -7.51 2.62
CA ALA A 85 1.22 -8.86 3.05
C ALA A 85 1.86 -9.93 2.16
N SER A 86 1.87 -9.73 0.83
CA SER A 86 2.55 -10.63 -0.10
C SER A 86 4.07 -10.69 0.16
N GLN A 87 4.70 -9.54 0.41
CA GLN A 87 6.12 -9.50 0.71
C GLN A 87 6.46 -10.26 2.00
N ILE A 88 5.63 -10.16 3.04
CA ILE A 88 5.80 -10.92 4.28
C ILE A 88 5.73 -12.43 4.00
N CYS A 89 4.77 -12.87 3.17
CA CYS A 89 4.69 -14.28 2.77
C CYS A 89 5.96 -14.73 2.01
N LYS A 90 6.48 -13.91 1.09
CA LYS A 90 7.74 -14.21 0.38
C LYS A 90 8.93 -14.28 1.32
N ASP A 91 9.02 -13.36 2.27
CA ASP A 91 10.10 -13.33 3.26
C ASP A 91 10.06 -14.54 4.20
N ALA A 92 8.88 -15.14 4.40
CA ALA A 92 8.68 -16.39 5.13
C ALA A 92 8.93 -17.66 4.28
N GLY A 93 9.23 -17.52 2.99
CA GLY A 93 9.42 -18.65 2.06
C GLY A 93 8.11 -19.21 1.48
N GLU A 94 6.98 -18.57 1.73
CA GLU A 94 5.63 -19.01 1.33
C GLU A 94 5.19 -18.32 0.02
N GLU A 95 5.84 -18.65 -1.10
CA GLU A 95 5.53 -18.03 -2.41
C GLU A 95 4.09 -18.31 -2.87
N GLY A 96 3.56 -19.51 -2.59
CA GLY A 96 2.18 -19.89 -2.94
C GLY A 96 1.14 -18.98 -2.28
N LEU A 97 1.30 -18.71 -0.98
CA LEU A 97 0.43 -17.78 -0.24
C LEU A 97 0.62 -16.35 -0.72
N ALA A 98 1.86 -15.95 -1.01
CA ALA A 98 2.17 -14.61 -1.52
C ALA A 98 1.45 -14.32 -2.85
N MET A 99 1.40 -15.28 -3.76
CA MET A 99 0.66 -15.19 -5.01
C MET A 99 -0.86 -15.08 -4.78
N GLY A 100 -1.40 -15.85 -3.83
CA GLY A 100 -2.80 -15.78 -3.44
C GLY A 100 -3.20 -14.39 -2.93
N VAL A 101 -2.35 -13.79 -2.09
CA VAL A 101 -2.55 -12.43 -1.55
C VAL A 101 -2.48 -11.37 -2.65
N GLU A 102 -1.51 -11.45 -3.57
CA GLU A 102 -1.40 -10.54 -4.72
C GLU A 102 -2.63 -10.60 -5.63
N LEU A 103 -3.09 -11.82 -5.94
CA LEU A 103 -4.26 -12.02 -6.78
C LEU A 103 -5.51 -11.41 -6.12
N ALA A 104 -5.72 -11.67 -4.83
CA ALA A 104 -6.83 -11.09 -4.08
C ALA A 104 -6.78 -9.56 -4.09
N GLY A 105 -5.59 -8.97 -3.88
CA GLY A 105 -5.40 -7.53 -3.93
C GLY A 105 -5.76 -6.91 -5.28
N LYS A 106 -5.33 -7.55 -6.38
CA LYS A 106 -5.68 -7.10 -7.75
C LYS A 106 -7.18 -7.12 -8.00
N LEU A 107 -7.87 -8.18 -7.56
CA LEU A 107 -9.33 -8.28 -7.70
C LEU A 107 -10.06 -7.23 -6.86
N VAL A 108 -9.62 -7.00 -5.63
CA VAL A 108 -10.20 -5.96 -4.75
C VAL A 108 -10.03 -4.57 -5.36
N VAL A 109 -8.83 -4.25 -5.87
CA VAL A 109 -8.57 -2.98 -6.57
C VAL A 109 -9.49 -2.82 -7.78
N MET A 110 -9.67 -3.88 -8.58
CA MET A 110 -10.57 -3.85 -9.74
C MET A 110 -12.02 -3.56 -9.33
N ILE A 111 -12.51 -4.17 -8.24
CA ILE A 111 -13.86 -3.95 -7.72
C ILE A 111 -14.03 -2.51 -7.21
N ILE A 112 -13.05 -2.00 -6.45
CA ILE A 112 -13.07 -0.63 -5.92
C ILE A 112 -13.03 0.41 -7.05
N ALA A 113 -12.38 0.10 -8.17
CA ALA A 113 -12.28 1.02 -9.32
C ALA A 113 -13.58 1.14 -10.14
N LEU A 114 -14.52 0.19 -10.04
CA LEU A 114 -15.76 0.18 -10.82
C LEU A 114 -16.57 1.49 -10.76
N PRO A 115 -16.81 2.11 -9.58
CA PRO A 115 -17.61 3.32 -9.49
C PRO A 115 -16.97 4.53 -10.19
N ILE A 116 -15.64 4.58 -10.27
CA ILE A 116 -14.93 5.61 -11.05
C ILE A 116 -15.25 5.43 -12.54
N ILE A 117 -15.17 4.19 -13.04
CA ILE A 117 -15.47 3.90 -14.45
C ILE A 117 -16.90 4.28 -14.78
N VAL A 118 -17.87 3.90 -13.95
CA VAL A 118 -19.28 4.27 -14.12
C VAL A 118 -19.46 5.80 -14.13
N GLY A 119 -18.88 6.50 -13.15
CA GLY A 119 -18.99 7.96 -13.08
C GLY A 119 -18.37 8.70 -14.28
N VAL A 120 -17.28 8.17 -14.84
CA VAL A 120 -16.68 8.70 -16.07
C VAL A 120 -17.60 8.47 -17.26
N VAL A 121 -18.13 7.25 -17.42
CA VAL A 121 -19.06 6.92 -18.52
C VAL A 121 -20.31 7.78 -18.45
N GLU A 122 -20.93 7.93 -17.28
CA GLU A 122 -22.09 8.81 -17.08
C GLU A 122 -21.77 10.27 -17.44
N SER A 123 -20.60 10.77 -17.03
CA SER A 123 -20.16 12.12 -17.36
C SER A 123 -20.00 12.32 -18.87
N LEU A 124 -19.47 11.33 -19.59
CA LEU A 124 -19.36 11.36 -21.05
C LEU A 124 -20.72 11.30 -21.74
N VAL A 125 -21.65 10.46 -21.25
CA VAL A 125 -23.02 10.36 -21.79
C VAL A 125 -23.76 11.68 -21.62
N ASN A 126 -23.62 12.34 -20.48
CA ASN A 126 -24.24 13.65 -20.21
C ASN A 126 -23.67 14.80 -21.08
N LEU A 127 -22.51 14.60 -21.71
CA LEU A 127 -21.90 15.57 -22.63
C LEU A 127 -22.33 15.36 -24.09
N LEU A 128 -22.97 14.23 -24.41
CA LEU A 128 -23.57 14.01 -25.72
C LEU A 128 -24.91 14.78 -25.80
N PRO A 129 -25.16 15.52 -26.90
CA PRO A 129 -26.41 16.24 -27.11
C PRO A 129 -27.62 15.33 -27.28
#